data_AF-A0A7X9E5Y5-F1
#
_entry.id   AF-A0A7X9E5Y5-F1
#
_cell.length_a   1.000
_cell.length_b   1.000
_cell.length_c   1.000
_cell.angle_alpha   90.00
_cell.angle_beta   90.00
_cell.angle_gamma   90.00
#
_symmetry.space_group_name_H-M   'P 1'
#
loop_
_entity.id
_entity.type
_entity.pdbx_description
1 polymer ?
#
loop_
_entity_poly.entity_id
_entity_poly.type
_entity_poly.pdbx_seq_one_letter_code
_entity_poly.pdbx_strand_id
1 'polypeptide(L)'
;PLGMRHRAGLGISEQADVISVIVSEESGSISVAERGKLIRGLSKESLRNYLRNSLRISREKGIKGIIKHIRKNRNQLKVDY
;
A
#
# COMPACT_ATOMS: atom_id res chain seq x y z
N PRO A 1 -23.09 3.38 -7.19
CA PRO A 1 -23.46 2.23 -8.04
C PRO A 1 -22.20 1.51 -8.55
N LEU A 2 -22.30 0.24 -8.95
CA LEU A 2 -21.18 -0.47 -9.58
C LEU A 2 -21.26 -0.24 -11.10
N GLY A 3 -20.45 0.69 -11.61
CA GLY A 3 -20.42 1.05 -13.04
C GLY A 3 -19.51 0.16 -13.88
N MET A 4 -19.45 0.42 -15.19
CA MET A 4 -18.53 -0.28 -16.10
C MET A 4 -17.06 -0.12 -15.69
N ARG A 5 -16.67 1.06 -15.16
CA ARG A 5 -15.30 1.29 -14.66
C ARG A 5 -14.94 0.37 -13.50
N HIS A 6 -15.87 0.14 -12.57
CA HIS A 6 -15.65 -0.77 -11.46
C HIS A 6 -15.54 -2.22 -11.94
N ARG A 7 -16.41 -2.64 -12.86
CA ARG A 7 -16.37 -4.00 -13.42
C ARG A 7 -15.09 -4.23 -14.22
N ALA A 8 -14.68 -3.28 -15.04
CA ALA A 8 -13.43 -3.35 -15.80
C ALA A 8 -12.21 -3.41 -14.87
N GLY A 9 -12.16 -2.54 -13.86
CA GLY A 9 -11.07 -2.52 -12.88
C GLY A 9 -11.00 -3.79 -12.03
N LEU A 10 -12.15 -4.36 -11.66
CA LEU A 10 -12.21 -5.66 -10.98
C LEU A 10 -11.69 -6.77 -11.91
N GLY A 11 -12.21 -6.86 -13.14
CA GLY A 11 -11.83 -7.91 -14.08
C GLY A 11 -10.34 -7.93 -14.42
N ILE A 12 -9.72 -6.77 -14.67
CA ILE A 12 -8.28 -6.74 -14.95
C ILE A 12 -7.45 -7.18 -13.73
N SER A 13 -7.91 -6.86 -12.52
CA SER A 13 -7.24 -7.28 -11.28
C SER A 13 -7.38 -8.77 -10.95
N GLU A 14 -8.32 -9.47 -11.61
CA GLU A 14 -8.46 -10.94 -11.54
C GLU A 14 -7.52 -11.62 -12.53
N GLN A 15 -7.28 -10.99 -13.69
CA GLN A 15 -6.50 -11.56 -14.78
C GLN A 15 -5.00 -11.24 -14.71
N ALA A 16 -4.63 -10.17 -14.02
CA ALA A 16 -3.25 -9.71 -13.95
C ALA A 16 -2.88 -9.21 -12.55
N ASP A 17 -1.58 -9.24 -12.25
CA ASP A 17 -1.03 -8.62 -11.05
C ASP A 17 -0.98 -7.09 -11.21
N VAL A 18 -2.14 -6.46 -10.98
CA VAL A 18 -2.31 -5.02 -11.11
C VAL A 18 -3.11 -4.44 -9.95
N ILE A 19 -2.84 -3.18 -9.67
CA ILE A 19 -3.65 -2.35 -8.79
C ILE A 19 -4.42 -1.36 -9.67
N SER A 20 -5.75 -1.53 -9.76
CA SER A 20 -6.62 -0.65 -10.53
C SER A 20 -7.27 0.39 -9.63
N VAL A 21 -6.91 1.66 -9.80
CA VAL A 21 -7.58 2.80 -9.12
C VAL A 21 -8.76 3.27 -9.96
N ILE A 22 -9.94 3.33 -9.35
CA ILE A 22 -11.21 3.62 -10.04
C ILE A 22 -11.86 4.85 -9.39
N VAL A 23 -12.25 5.82 -10.21
CA VAL A 23 -13.04 6.98 -9.77
C VAL A 23 -14.45 6.88 -10.35
N SER A 24 -15.45 7.00 -9.49
CA SER A 24 -16.86 7.05 -9.90
C SER A 24 -17.16 8.39 -10.59
N GLU A 25 -17.74 8.34 -11.79
CA GLU A 25 -18.19 9.54 -12.51
C GLU A 25 -19.41 10.19 -11.85
N GLU A 26 -20.26 9.39 -11.22
CA GLU A 26 -21.49 9.86 -10.58
C GLU A 26 -21.23 10.56 -9.24
N SER A 27 -20.26 10.08 -8.47
CA SER A 27 -20.09 10.45 -7.06
C SER A 27 -18.68 10.90 -6.68
N GLY A 28 -17.72 10.82 -7.61
CA GLY A 28 -16.31 11.06 -7.30
C GLY A 28 -15.68 10.05 -6.34
N SER A 29 -16.42 9.04 -5.87
CA SER A 29 -15.91 8.08 -4.88
C SER A 29 -14.76 7.27 -5.46
N ILE A 30 -13.68 7.14 -4.69
CA ILE A 30 -12.49 6.38 -5.07
C ILE A 30 -12.66 4.92 -4.64
N SER A 31 -12.29 4.00 -5.52
CA SER A 31 -12.19 2.57 -5.25
C SER A 31 -10.85 2.03 -5.75
N VAL A 32 -10.41 0.91 -5.21
CA VAL A 32 -9.23 0.17 -5.68
C VAL A 32 -9.63 -1.28 -5.89
N ALA A 33 -9.19 -1.87 -7.00
CA ALA A 33 -9.26 -3.29 -7.25
C ALA A 33 -7.85 -3.89 -7.31
N GLU A 34 -7.59 -4.93 -6.53
CA GLU A 34 -6.33 -5.68 -6.52
C GLU A 34 -6.63 -7.15 -6.21
N ARG A 35 -6.06 -8.09 -6.97
CA ARG A 35 -6.22 -9.54 -6.79
C ARG A 35 -7.70 -9.98 -6.68
N GLY A 36 -8.55 -9.46 -7.58
CA GLY A 36 -9.98 -9.75 -7.60
C GLY A 36 -10.78 -9.22 -6.42
N LYS A 37 -10.22 -8.30 -5.61
CA LYS A 37 -10.93 -7.67 -4.49
C LYS A 37 -11.17 -6.20 -4.76
N LEU A 38 -12.41 -5.76 -4.63
CA LEU A 38 -12.81 -4.36 -4.78
C LEU A 38 -13.00 -3.68 -3.42
N ILE A 39 -12.16 -2.70 -3.13
CA ILE A 39 -12.25 -1.82 -1.96
C ILE A 39 -12.86 -0.50 -2.40
N ARG A 40 -13.96 -0.07 -1.78
CA ARG A 40 -14.75 1.11 -2.20
C ARG A 40 -14.73 2.19 -1.14
N GLY A 41 -15.01 3.43 -1.54
CA GLY A 41 -15.18 4.55 -0.61
C GLY A 41 -13.88 4.98 0.07
N LEU A 42 -12.74 4.83 -0.61
CA LEU A 42 -11.45 5.23 -0.07
C LEU A 42 -11.38 6.75 0.03
N SER A 43 -10.94 7.25 1.19
CA SER A 43 -10.46 8.62 1.30
C SER A 43 -9.14 8.77 0.55
N LYS A 44 -8.76 10.01 0.26
CA LYS A 44 -7.45 10.33 -0.33
C LYS A 44 -6.29 9.79 0.51
N GLU A 45 -6.42 9.85 1.83
CA GLU A 45 -5.40 9.37 2.76
C GLU A 45 -5.34 7.83 2.79
N SER A 46 -6.51 7.17 2.82
CA SER A 46 -6.58 5.71 2.74
C SER A 46 -6.01 5.19 1.41
N LEU A 47 -6.32 5.84 0.27
CA LEU A 47 -5.73 5.50 -1.02
C LEU A 47 -4.20 5.63 -1.00
N ARG A 48 -3.69 6.75 -0.46
CA ARG A 48 -2.24 6.99 -0.38
C ARG A 48 -1.54 5.93 0.45
N ASN A 49 -2.10 5.57 1.60
CA ASN A 49 -1.56 4.55 2.49
C ASN A 49 -1.60 3.17 1.83
N TYR A 50 -2.72 2.85 1.17
CA TYR A 50 -2.87 1.63 0.39
C TYR A 50 -1.76 1.49 -0.65
N LEU A 51 -1.63 2.48 -1.55
CA LEU A 51 -0.63 2.44 -2.62
C LEU A 51 0.80 2.40 -2.09
N ARG A 52 1.10 3.15 -1.01
CA ARG A 52 2.43 3.12 -0.37
C ARG A 52 2.79 1.76 0.20
N ASN A 53 1.81 1.02 0.73
CA ASN A 53 2.02 -0.31 1.29
C ASN A 53 2.11 -1.36 0.18
N SER A 54 1.20 -1.32 -0.80
CA SER A 54 1.17 -2.30 -1.89
C SER A 54 2.34 -2.16 -2.87
N LEU A 55 2.80 -0.92 -3.17
CA LEU A 55 3.91 -0.66 -4.10
C LEU A 55 5.27 -0.55 -3.41
N ARG A 56 5.36 -0.92 -2.12
CA ARG A 56 6.61 -0.79 -1.38
C ARG A 56 7.61 -1.83 -1.89
N ILE A 57 8.47 -1.41 -2.82
CA ILE A 57 9.67 -2.17 -3.16
C ILE A 57 10.46 -2.30 -1.86
N SER A 58 10.66 -3.54 -1.41
CA SER A 58 11.58 -3.83 -0.31
C SER A 58 12.95 -3.36 -0.76
N ARG A 59 13.30 -2.11 -0.45
CA ARG A 59 14.69 -1.77 -0.25
C ARG A 59 15.08 -2.68 0.89
N GLU A 60 15.79 -3.76 0.58
CA GLU A 60 16.52 -4.53 1.57
C GLU A 60 17.12 -3.53 2.54
N LYS A 61 17.00 -3.79 3.84
CA LYS A 61 17.58 -2.95 4.89
C LYS A 61 19.11 -3.03 4.77
N GLY A 62 19.66 -2.45 3.71
CA GLY A 62 21.09 -2.37 3.48
C GLY A 62 21.73 -1.72 4.69
N ILE A 63 22.94 -2.16 5.01
CA ILE A 63 23.94 -1.65 5.96
C ILE A 63 23.48 -0.61 6.99
N LYS A 64 22.90 0.53 6.60
CA LYS A 64 22.19 1.49 7.47
C LYS A 64 21.16 0.85 8.42
N GLY A 65 20.39 -0.14 7.99
CA GLY A 65 19.39 -0.83 8.83
C GLY A 65 20.02 -1.75 9.89
N ILE A 66 21.13 -2.39 9.53
CA ILE A 66 21.93 -3.27 10.39
C ILE A 66 22.72 -2.43 11.40
N ILE A 67 23.40 -1.38 10.93
CA ILE A 67 24.17 -0.44 11.77
C ILE A 67 23.25 0.28 12.78
N LYS A 68 21.99 0.58 12.42
CA LYS A 68 21.00 1.16 13.36
C LYS A 68 20.66 0.21 14.52
N HIS A 69 20.56 -1.10 14.28
CA HIS A 69 20.36 -2.08 15.35
C HIS A 69 21.62 -2.26 16.21
N ILE A 70 22.79 -2.36 15.58
CA ILE A 70 24.08 -2.52 16.28
C ILE A 70 24.38 -1.31 17.17
N ARG A 71 24.12 -0.08 16.69
CA ARG A 71 24.33 1.14 17.48
C ARG A 71 23.34 1.28 18.63
N LYS A 72 22.11 0.75 18.50
CA LYS A 72 21.10 0.80 19.57
C LYS A 72 21.48 -0.12 20.75
N ASN A 73 22.07 -1.29 20.49
CA ASN A 73 22.51 -2.21 21.55
C ASN A 73 23.74 -1.72 22.33
N ARG A 74 24.59 -0.84 21.78
CA ARG A 74 25.74 -0.29 22.51
C ARG A 74 25.37 0.75 23.58
N ASN A 75 24.23 1.45 23.46
CA ASN A 75 23.83 2.45 24.45
C ASN A 75 23.20 1.86 25.72
N GLN A 76 22.90 0.56 25.73
CA GLN A 76 22.32 -0.12 26.90
C GLN A 76 23.38 -0.64 27.88
N LEU A 77 24.65 -0.73 27.45
CA LEU A 77 25.78 -1.18 28.28
C LEU A 77 26.51 -0.04 29.03
N LYS A 78 26.02 1.20 28.93
CA LYS A 78 26.63 2.39 29.56
C LYS A 78 25.81 2.99 30.71
N VAL A 79 24.68 2.40 31.06
CA VAL A 79 23.80 2.89 32.16
C VAL A 79 23.95 2.03 33.43
N ASP A 80 24.77 0.96 33.37
CA ASP A 80 24.95 0.00 34.46
C ASP A 80 26.31 0.13 35.19
N TYR A 81 26.95 1.31 35.17
CA TYR A 81 28.11 1.64 36.02
C TYR A 81 27.93 2.98 36.72
#